data_AF-A0A3S2UTF0-F1
#
_entry.id   AF-A0A3S2UTF0-F1
#
_cell.length_a   1.000
_cell.length_b   1.000
_cell.length_c   1.000
_cell.angle_alpha   90.00
_cell.angle_beta   90.00
_cell.angle_gamma   90.00
#
_symmetry.space_group_name_H-M   'P 1'
#
loop_
_entity.id
_entity.type
_entity.pdbx_description
1 polymer ?
#
loop_
_entity_poly.entity_id
_entity_poly.type
_entity_poly.pdbx_seq_one_letter_code
_entity_poly.pdbx_strand_id
1 'polypeptide(L)'
;MSVNIAGMMILSYGTTFNAVPVQSNTITVALENSFGVILFISGTILVLLTSLVVFGGIKRIADISSVNALFMAFGYILLAVFVVITVITNITEISHVLSLIFKSAFGIE
;
A
#
# COMPACT_ATOMS: atom_id res chain seq x y z
N MET A 1 32.83 -8.69 -3.93
CA MET A 1 31.69 -8.16 -4.71
C MET A 1 30.51 -9.12 -4.74
N SER A 2 30.72 -10.40 -5.06
CA SER A 2 29.65 -11.42 -5.15
C SER A 2 28.91 -11.70 -3.84
N VAL A 3 29.61 -11.64 -2.69
CA VAL A 3 29.00 -11.84 -1.36
C VAL A 3 28.01 -10.73 -0.99
N ASN A 4 28.32 -9.47 -1.30
CA ASN A 4 27.41 -8.35 -1.02
C ASN A 4 26.14 -8.41 -1.87
N ILE A 5 26.28 -8.79 -3.14
CA ILE A 5 25.13 -8.96 -4.05
C ILE A 5 24.25 -10.14 -3.58
N ALA A 6 24.87 -11.25 -3.17
CA ALA A 6 24.14 -12.39 -2.61
C ALA A 6 23.38 -12.00 -1.32
N GLY A 7 24.00 -11.20 -0.45
CA GLY A 7 23.34 -10.68 0.75
C GLY A 7 22.13 -9.81 0.44
N MET A 8 22.23 -8.90 -0.54
CA MET A 8 21.11 -8.07 -0.97
C MET A 8 19.96 -8.90 -1.57
N MET A 9 20.26 -9.92 -2.38
CA MET A 9 19.24 -10.80 -2.95
C MET A 9 18.48 -11.59 -1.87
N ILE A 10 19.17 -12.13 -0.87
CA ILE A 10 18.52 -12.90 0.22
C ILE A 10 17.56 -12.01 1.01
N LEU A 11 17.97 -10.78 1.34
CA LEU A 11 17.14 -9.81 2.06
C LEU A 11 15.93 -9.34 1.23
N SER A 12 16.14 -9.10 -0.07
CA SER A 12 15.06 -8.72 -0.98
C SER A 12 14.09 -9.87 -1.28
N TYR A 13 14.54 -11.13 -1.23
CA TYR A 13 13.69 -12.27 -1.55
C TYR A 13 12.51 -12.40 -0.58
N GLY A 14 12.76 -12.29 0.73
CA GLY A 14 11.72 -12.39 1.75
C GLY A 14 10.66 -11.29 1.66
N THR A 15 11.09 -10.06 1.37
CA THR A 15 10.21 -8.89 1.29
C THR A 15 9.46 -8.82 -0.04
N THR A 16 10.14 -9.03 -1.16
CA THR A 16 9.57 -8.81 -2.50
C THR A 16 8.67 -9.95 -2.94
N PHE A 17 9.06 -11.22 -2.70
CA PHE A 17 8.24 -12.37 -3.15
C PHE A 17 6.96 -12.54 -2.36
N ASN A 18 6.95 -12.20 -1.07
CA ASN A 18 5.72 -12.22 -0.27
C ASN A 18 4.86 -10.96 -0.48
N ALA A 19 5.47 -9.80 -0.73
CA ALA A 19 4.71 -8.57 -0.89
C ALA A 19 3.81 -8.57 -2.14
N VAL A 20 4.21 -9.19 -3.25
CA VAL A 20 3.39 -9.19 -4.48
C VAL A 20 2.03 -9.90 -4.30
N PRO A 21 1.96 -11.17 -3.85
CA PRO A 21 0.68 -11.84 -3.65
C PRO A 21 -0.16 -11.15 -2.56
N VAL A 22 0.45 -10.72 -1.46
CA VAL A 22 -0.27 -10.01 -0.39
C VAL A 22 -0.85 -8.69 -0.88
N GLN A 23 -0.08 -7.88 -1.64
CA GLN A 23 -0.59 -6.61 -2.17
C GLN A 23 -1.71 -6.80 -3.19
N SER A 24 -1.60 -7.81 -4.07
CA SER A 24 -2.68 -8.10 -5.02
C SER A 24 -3.99 -8.47 -4.33
N ASN A 25 -3.91 -9.23 -3.21
CA ASN A 25 -5.07 -9.56 -2.40
C ASN A 25 -5.65 -8.33 -1.71
N THR A 26 -4.83 -7.52 -1.06
CA THR A 26 -5.27 -6.28 -0.39
C THR A 26 -5.99 -5.34 -1.35
N ILE A 27 -5.48 -5.16 -2.58
CA ILE A 27 -6.13 -4.32 -3.60
C ILE A 27 -7.51 -4.89 -3.98
N THR A 28 -7.58 -6.20 -4.21
CA THR A 28 -8.81 -6.87 -4.65
C THR A 28 -9.89 -6.81 -3.57
N VAL A 29 -9.51 -7.06 -2.30
CA VAL A 29 -10.38 -6.98 -1.13
C VAL A 29 -10.82 -5.53 -0.85
N ALA A 30 -9.92 -4.55 -1.02
CA ALA A 30 -10.28 -3.13 -0.89
C ALA A 30 -11.33 -2.70 -1.93
N LEU A 31 -11.22 -3.20 -3.17
CA LEU A 31 -12.20 -2.94 -4.23
C LEU A 31 -13.55 -3.62 -3.95
N GLU A 32 -13.54 -4.84 -3.43
CA GLU A 32 -14.76 -5.53 -3.00
C GLU A 32 -15.46 -4.76 -1.87
N ASN A 33 -14.73 -4.41 -0.81
CA ASN A 33 -15.31 -3.70 0.34
C ASN A 33 -15.78 -2.27 0.01
N SER A 34 -15.06 -1.55 -0.86
CA SER A 34 -15.38 -0.14 -1.14
C SER A 34 -16.38 0.04 -2.27
N PHE A 35 -16.36 -0.86 -3.27
CA PHE A 35 -17.14 -0.71 -4.51
C PHE A 35 -18.02 -1.93 -4.83
N GLY A 36 -18.00 -3.00 -4.02
CA GLY A 36 -18.80 -4.21 -4.24
C GLY A 36 -18.35 -5.04 -5.45
N VAL A 37 -17.14 -4.82 -5.97
CA VAL A 37 -16.64 -5.51 -7.16
C VAL A 37 -16.22 -6.94 -6.80
N ILE A 38 -16.73 -7.92 -7.54
CA ILE A 38 -16.41 -9.34 -7.37
C ILE A 38 -14.89 -9.57 -7.48
N LEU A 39 -14.31 -10.26 -6.50
CA LEU A 39 -12.88 -10.57 -6.39
C LEU A 39 -12.25 -11.13 -7.68
N PHE A 40 -12.97 -12.02 -8.37
CA PHE A 40 -12.47 -12.64 -9.60
C PHE A 40 -12.29 -11.63 -10.74
N ILE A 41 -13.19 -10.65 -10.84
CA ILE A 41 -13.17 -9.63 -11.89
C ILE A 41 -12.03 -8.63 -11.63
N SER A 42 -11.94 -8.11 -10.39
CA SER A 42 -10.88 -7.18 -9.99
C SER A 42 -9.49 -7.82 -10.08
N GLY A 43 -9.35 -9.08 -9.65
CA GLY A 43 -8.10 -9.83 -9.78
C GLY A 43 -7.69 -10.07 -11.24
N THR A 44 -8.64 -10.41 -12.12
CA THR A 44 -8.36 -10.60 -13.55
C THR A 44 -7.89 -9.32 -14.21
N ILE A 45 -8.55 -8.19 -13.92
CA ILE A 45 -8.15 -6.88 -14.45
C ILE A 45 -6.75 -6.51 -13.95
N LEU A 46 -6.46 -6.75 -12.66
CA LEU A 46 -5.16 -6.48 -12.08
C LEU A 46 -4.05 -7.29 -12.77
N VAL A 47 -4.27 -8.59 -12.98
CA VAL A 47 -3.33 -9.47 -13.70
C VAL A 47 -3.08 -8.96 -15.13
N LEU A 48 -4.13 -8.59 -15.86
CA LEU A 48 -3.98 -8.06 -17.22
C LEU A 48 -3.14 -6.79 -17.24
N LEU A 49 -3.45 -5.82 -16.37
CA LEU A 49 -2.69 -4.57 -16.27
C LEU A 49 -1.23 -4.81 -15.88
N THR A 50 -0.98 -5.64 -14.87
CA THR A 50 0.38 -5.97 -14.42
C THR A 50 1.16 -6.69 -15.51
N SER A 51 0.53 -7.62 -16.25
CA SER A 51 1.19 -8.37 -17.32
C SER A 51 1.70 -7.46 -18.44
N LEU A 52 0.93 -6.44 -18.83
CA LEU A 52 1.32 -5.45 -19.85
C LEU A 52 2.57 -4.66 -19.44
N VAL A 53 2.75 -4.41 -18.14
CA VAL A 53 3.92 -3.71 -17.60
C VAL A 53 5.12 -4.65 -17.51
N VAL A 54 4.92 -5.87 -17.01
CA VAL A 54 5.99 -6.86 -16.78
C VAL A 54 6.60 -7.35 -18.10
N PHE A 55 5.78 -7.66 -19.10
CA PHE A 55 6.28 -8.10 -20.42
C PHE A 55 7.06 -7.00 -21.17
N GLY A 56 6.97 -5.73 -20.77
CA GLY A 56 7.75 -4.63 -21.34
C GLY A 56 9.21 -4.56 -20.87
N GLY A 57 9.63 -5.43 -19.94
CA GLY A 57 11.01 -5.49 -19.43
C GLY A 57 11.30 -4.54 -18.26
N ILE A 58 12.50 -4.70 -17.67
CA ILE A 58 12.89 -4.07 -16.39
C ILE A 58 12.81 -2.54 -16.40
N LYS A 59 13.20 -1.90 -17.52
CA LYS A 59 13.19 -0.44 -17.64
C LYS A 59 11.77 0.14 -17.50
N ARG A 60 10.80 -0.48 -18.17
CA ARG A 60 9.38 -0.08 -18.09
C ARG A 60 8.80 -0.28 -16.69
N ILE A 61 9.17 -1.38 -16.03
CA ILE A 61 8.76 -1.67 -14.64
C ILE A 61 9.26 -0.57 -13.71
N ALA A 62 10.53 -0.20 -13.82
CA ALA A 62 11.13 0.86 -13.01
C ALA A 62 10.46 2.22 -13.25
N ASP A 63 10.25 2.59 -14.53
CA ASP A 63 9.63 3.86 -14.89
C ASP A 63 8.20 3.97 -14.34
N ILE A 64 7.36 2.94 -14.56
CA ILE A 64 5.96 2.94 -14.09
C ILE A 64 5.89 2.88 -12.56
N SER A 65 6.73 2.07 -11.92
CA SER A 65 6.78 1.97 -10.46
C SER A 65 7.20 3.29 -9.81
N SER A 66 8.12 4.04 -10.43
CA SER A 66 8.57 5.33 -9.90
C SER A 66 7.46 6.38 -9.92
N VAL A 67 6.65 6.41 -10.98
CA VAL A 67 5.48 7.29 -11.09
C VAL A 67 4.41 6.91 -10.08
N ASN A 68 4.12 5.61 -9.92
CA ASN A 68 3.14 5.13 -8.94
C ASN A 68 3.55 5.47 -7.50
N ALA A 69 4.83 5.31 -7.16
CA ALA A 69 5.34 5.64 -5.83
C ALA A 69 5.18 7.14 -5.53
N LEU A 70 5.41 8.00 -6.53
CA LEU A 70 5.24 9.44 -6.39
C LEU A 70 3.76 9.80 -6.17
N PHE A 71 2.85 9.21 -6.94
CA PHE A 71 1.41 9.41 -6.77
C PHE A 71 0.93 8.99 -5.37
N MET A 72 1.35 7.81 -4.91
CA MET A 72 1.06 7.31 -3.57
C MET A 72 1.56 8.28 -2.50
N ALA A 73 2.82 8.73 -2.60
CA ALA A 73 3.41 9.66 -1.65
C ALA A 73 2.65 11.00 -1.59
N PHE A 74 2.33 11.60 -2.74
CA PHE A 74 1.56 12.84 -2.78
C PHE A 74 0.17 12.70 -2.15
N GLY A 75 -0.53 11.59 -2.42
CA GLY A 75 -1.83 11.32 -1.83
C GLY A 75 -1.78 11.25 -0.30
N TYR A 76 -0.81 10.52 0.26
CA TYR A 76 -0.64 10.44 1.71
C TYR A 76 -0.18 11.75 2.35
N ILE A 77 0.70 12.52 1.69
CA ILE A 77 1.14 13.82 2.19
C ILE A 77 -0.04 14.79 2.25
N LEU A 78 -0.88 14.85 1.21
CA LEU A 78 -2.08 15.69 1.21
C LEU A 78 -3.04 15.29 2.32
N LEU A 79 -3.26 13.99 2.49
CA LEU A 79 -4.14 13.47 3.54
C LEU A 79 -3.59 13.76 4.94
N ALA A 80 -2.26 13.65 5.13
CA ALA A 80 -1.60 14.02 6.38
C ALA A 80 -1.72 15.52 6.67
N VAL A 81 -1.50 16.38 5.67
CA VAL A 81 -1.68 17.84 5.82
C VAL A 81 -3.13 18.17 6.15
N PHE A 82 -4.09 17.54 5.47
CA PHE A 82 -5.51 17.70 5.77
C PHE A 82 -5.82 17.33 7.22
N VAL A 83 -5.39 16.14 7.66
CA VAL A 83 -5.55 15.70 9.05
C VAL A 83 -4.93 16.72 10.02
N VAL A 84 -3.70 17.18 9.78
CA VAL A 84 -3.04 18.18 10.65
C VAL A 84 -3.84 19.48 10.74
N ILE A 85 -4.38 19.97 9.62
CA ILE A 85 -5.21 21.19 9.59
C ILE A 85 -6.53 20.97 10.36
N THR A 86 -7.22 19.85 10.12
CA THR A 86 -8.45 19.48 10.83
C THR A 86 -8.22 19.38 12.34
N VAL A 87 -7.06 18.90 12.76
CA VAL A 87 -6.68 18.75 14.16
C VAL A 87 -6.48 20.07 14.89
N ILE A 88 -5.82 21.04 14.23
CA ILE A 88 -5.59 22.36 14.84
C ILE A 88 -6.91 23.12 15.00
N THR A 89 -7.88 22.86 14.12
CA THR A 89 -9.22 23.48 14.17
C THR A 89 -10.21 22.74 15.07
N ASN A 90 -10.01 21.44 15.32
CA ASN A 90 -10.87 20.62 16.17
C ASN A 90 -10.02 19.67 17.04
N ILE A 91 -9.47 20.22 18.14
CA ILE A 91 -8.52 19.55 19.06
C ILE A 91 -9.13 18.30 19.75
N THR A 92 -10.45 18.15 19.74
CA THR A 92 -11.18 17.11 20.48
C THR A 92 -11.11 15.71 19.86
N GLU A 93 -11.02 15.62 18.54
CA GLU A 93 -11.10 14.32 17.82
C GLU A 93 -9.82 13.48 17.96
N ILE A 94 -8.63 14.10 17.95
CA ILE A 94 -7.37 13.34 18.09
C ILE A 94 -7.23 12.67 19.44
N SER A 95 -7.61 13.36 20.51
CA SER A 95 -7.56 12.80 21.86
C SER A 95 -8.52 11.60 21.98
N HIS A 96 -9.68 11.69 21.32
CA HIS A 96 -10.66 10.61 21.28
C HIS A 96 -10.14 9.38 20.53
N VAL A 97 -9.55 9.57 19.34
CA VAL A 97 -8.98 8.46 18.55
C VAL A 97 -7.78 7.82 19.27
N LEU A 98 -6.92 8.61 19.92
CA LEU A 98 -5.83 8.07 20.76
C LEU A 98 -6.37 7.25 21.94
N SER A 99 -7.40 7.75 22.63
CA SER A 99 -8.06 7.02 23.72
C SER A 99 -8.67 5.71 23.22
N LEU A 100 -9.31 5.74 22.03
CA LEU A 100 -9.88 4.55 21.39
C LEU A 100 -8.79 3.52 21.05
N ILE A 101 -7.67 3.94 20.46
CA ILE A 101 -6.53 3.05 20.16
C ILE A 101 -6.00 2.39 21.43
N PHE A 102 -5.82 3.16 22.51
CA PHE A 102 -5.38 2.60 23.79
C PHE A 102 -6.40 1.64 24.40
N LYS A 103 -7.69 1.99 24.40
CA LYS A 103 -8.74 1.10 24.91
C LYS A 103 -8.86 -0.19 24.10
N SER A 104 -8.85 -0.12 22.77
CA SER A 104 -8.83 -1.30 21.90
C SER A 104 -7.58 -2.13 22.06
N ALA A 105 -6.40 -1.50 22.19
CA ALA A 105 -5.14 -2.22 22.40
C ALA A 105 -5.10 -2.99 23.72
N PHE A 106 -5.79 -2.50 24.76
CA PHE A 106 -5.91 -3.17 26.06
C PHE A 106 -7.23 -3.93 26.25
N GLY A 107 -8.09 -4.00 25.23
CA GLY A 107 -9.37 -4.71 25.28
C GLY A 107 -10.37 -4.16 26.30
N ILE A 108 -10.25 -2.87 26.65
CA ILE A 108 -11.10 -2.17 27.64
C ILE A 108 -12.25 -1.43 26.93
N GLU A 109 -12.68 -1.96 25.79
CA GLU A 109 -13.77 -1.43 24.97
C GLU A 109 -15.11 -1.50 25.71
#